data_AF-A0A2D4MMD1-F1
#
_entry.id   AF-A0A2D4MMD1-F1
#
_cell.length_a   1.000
_cell.length_b   1.000
_cell.length_c   1.000
_cell.angle_alpha   90.00
_cell.angle_beta   90.00
_cell.angle_gamma   90.00
#
_symmetry.space_group_name_H-M   'P 1'
#
loop_
_entity.id
_entity.type
_entity.pdbx_description
1 polymer ?
#
loop_
_entity_poly.entity_id
_entity_poly.type
_entity_poly.pdbx_seq_one_letter_code
_entity_poly.pdbx_strand_id
1 'polypeptide(L)'
;TRSPVEQENKLAHLQSKMTLVKRFIQARRLYSEDPKEAIRQCELLLGEPDLDTTIRLGDVLGFLVDHHLQMQEFQMAYRYLEDMRKKIPCVNLNYYVNQ
;
A
#
# COMPACT_ATOMS: atom_id res chain seq x y z
N THR A 1 -18.77 -3.57 -31.93
CA THR A 1 -17.80 -2.52 -31.54
C THR A 1 -18.23 -1.99 -30.18
N ARG A 2 -17.34 -1.97 -29.17
CA ARG A 2 -17.66 -1.40 -27.85
C ARG A 2 -17.95 0.11 -28.00
N SER A 3 -18.83 0.67 -27.17
CA SER A 3 -19.17 2.09 -27.27
C SER A 3 -17.96 2.97 -26.89
N PRO A 4 -17.80 4.17 -27.48
CA PRO A 4 -16.72 5.09 -27.10
C PRO A 4 -16.68 5.38 -25.59
N VAL A 5 -17.84 5.50 -24.96
CA VAL A 5 -17.99 5.72 -23.51
C VAL A 5 -17.43 4.56 -22.69
N GLU A 6 -17.64 3.31 -23.12
CA GLU A 6 -17.03 2.15 -22.45
C GLU A 6 -15.50 2.14 -22.55
N GLN A 7 -14.94 2.66 -23.64
CA GLN A 7 -13.50 2.76 -23.82
C GLN A 7 -12.91 3.86 -22.94
N GLU A 8 -13.56 5.02 -22.86
CA GLU A 8 -13.18 6.13 -21.98
C GLU A 8 -13.22 5.71 -20.51
N ASN A 9 -14.28 5.04 -20.07
CA ASN A 9 -14.40 4.54 -18.70
C ASN A 9 -13.27 3.56 -18.35
N LYS A 10 -12.89 2.68 -19.28
CA LYS A 10 -11.76 1.76 -19.09
C LYS A 10 -10.43 2.48 -19.02
N LEU A 11 -10.23 3.50 -19.87
CA LEU A 11 -9.02 4.29 -19.85
C LEU A 11 -8.88 5.03 -18.52
N ALA A 12 -9.96 5.67 -18.04
CA ALA A 12 -10.00 6.35 -16.75
C ALA A 12 -9.68 5.40 -15.59
N HIS A 13 -10.25 4.19 -15.61
CA HIS A 13 -9.95 3.17 -14.59
C HIS A 13 -8.47 2.77 -14.58
N LEU A 14 -7.88 2.52 -15.77
CA LEU A 14 -6.46 2.18 -15.88
C LEU A 14 -5.56 3.33 -15.41
N GLN A 15 -5.91 4.58 -15.71
CA GLN A 15 -5.18 5.76 -15.26
C GLN A 15 -5.24 5.92 -13.74
N SER A 16 -6.41 5.67 -13.13
CA SER A 16 -6.57 5.65 -11.67
C SER A 16 -5.64 4.61 -11.04
N LYS A 17 -5.65 3.38 -11.57
CA LYS A 17 -4.76 2.30 -11.12
C LYS A 17 -3.28 2.66 -11.23
N MET A 18 -2.86 3.21 -12.37
CA MET A 18 -1.47 3.66 -12.55
C MET A 18 -1.09 4.77 -11.57
N THR A 19 -2.02 5.64 -11.19
CA THR A 19 -1.77 6.70 -10.22
C THR A 19 -1.47 6.13 -8.84
N LEU A 20 -2.26 5.14 -8.37
CA LEU A 20 -1.99 4.47 -7.11
C LEU A 20 -0.61 3.79 -7.10
N VAL A 21 -0.29 3.03 -8.17
CA VAL A 21 1.03 2.37 -8.31
C VAL A 21 2.17 3.38 -8.25
N LYS A 22 2.05 4.52 -8.95
CA LYS A 22 3.07 5.57 -8.93
C LYS A 22 3.24 6.17 -7.53
N ARG A 23 2.15 6.46 -6.82
CA ARG A 23 2.21 7.00 -5.45
C ARG A 23 2.96 6.06 -4.51
N PHE A 24 2.70 4.75 -4.57
CA PHE A 24 3.39 3.80 -3.70
C PHE A 24 4.89 3.69 -4.03
N ILE A 25 5.25 3.64 -5.31
CA ILE A 25 6.67 3.63 -5.74
C ILE A 25 7.37 4.91 -5.30
N GLN A 26 6.71 6.07 -5.41
CA GLN A 26 7.26 7.35 -4.97
C GLN A 26 7.47 7.39 -3.46
N ALA A 27 6.50 6.93 -2.66
CA ALA A 27 6.65 6.85 -1.20
C ALA A 27 7.85 5.97 -0.81
N ARG A 28 8.01 4.80 -1.43
CA ARG A 28 9.16 3.91 -1.17
C ARG A 28 10.51 4.54 -1.53
N ARG A 29 10.58 5.35 -2.60
CA ARG A 29 11.80 6.07 -2.98
C ARG A 29 12.09 7.23 -2.03
N LEU A 30 11.05 7.96 -1.63
CA LEU A 30 11.15 9.09 -0.71
C LEU A 30 11.65 8.66 0.67
N TYR A 31 11.41 7.41 1.09
CA TYR A 31 11.76 6.92 2.42
C TYR A 31 13.22 7.13 2.82
N SER A 32 14.18 7.03 1.90
CA SER A 32 15.59 7.29 2.21
C SER A 32 15.90 8.77 2.51
N GLU A 33 15.05 9.68 2.06
CA GLU A 33 15.21 11.13 2.20
C GLU A 33 14.31 11.69 3.31
N ASP A 34 13.04 11.29 3.32
CA ASP A 34 12.04 11.67 4.31
C ASP A 34 11.16 10.46 4.69
N PRO A 35 11.58 9.66 5.70
CA PRO A 35 10.81 8.54 6.19
C PRO A 35 9.40 8.93 6.66
N LYS A 36 9.26 10.10 7.29
CA LYS A 36 7.98 10.53 7.89
C LYS A 36 6.94 10.81 6.82
N GLU A 37 7.31 11.55 5.77
CA GLU A 37 6.41 11.82 4.67
C GLU A 37 6.12 10.54 3.87
N ALA A 38 7.10 9.66 3.68
CA ALA A 38 6.88 8.36 3.04
C ALA A 38 5.84 7.50 3.79
N ILE A 39 5.91 7.45 5.12
CA ILE A 39 4.91 6.75 5.95
C ILE A 39 3.54 7.42 5.80
N ARG A 40 3.45 8.75 5.91
CA ARG A 40 2.20 9.48 5.75
C ARG A 40 1.53 9.20 4.39
N GLN A 41 2.31 9.13 3.32
CA GLN A 41 1.81 8.79 1.98
C GLN A 41 1.28 7.36 1.90
N CYS A 42 1.96 6.40 2.55
CA CYS A 42 1.49 5.03 2.65
C CYS A 42 0.19 4.90 3.46
N GLU A 43 0.06 5.63 4.58
CA GLU A 43 -1.17 5.68 5.36
C GLU A 43 -2.34 6.27 4.57
N LEU A 44 -2.11 7.35 3.81
CA LEU A 44 -3.11 7.91 2.89
C LEU A 44 -3.51 6.89 1.81
N LEU A 45 -2.56 6.13 1.27
CA LEU A 45 -2.85 5.08 0.29
C LEU A 45 -3.78 4.00 0.85
N LEU A 46 -3.66 3.62 2.13
CA LEU A 46 -4.55 2.66 2.79
C LEU A 46 -6.03 3.11 2.82
N GLY A 47 -6.30 4.41 2.68
CA GLY A 47 -7.64 4.97 2.59
C GLY A 47 -8.21 5.06 1.17
N GLU A 48 -7.41 4.79 0.14
CA GLU A 48 -7.85 4.92 -1.24
C GLU A 48 -8.78 3.78 -1.66
N PRO A 49 -9.88 4.08 -2.39
CA PRO A 49 -10.69 3.04 -3.00
C PRO A 49 -9.85 2.24 -4.01
N ASP A 50 -10.19 0.96 -4.16
CA ASP A 50 -9.54 0.04 -5.12
C ASP A 50 -8.05 -0.24 -4.89
N LEU A 51 -7.46 0.19 -3.77
CA LEU A 51 -6.05 -0.11 -3.44
C LEU A 51 -5.79 -1.62 -3.55
N ASP A 52 -6.59 -2.44 -2.87
CA ASP A 52 -6.43 -3.90 -2.80
C ASP A 52 -6.49 -4.58 -4.17
N THR A 53 -7.15 -3.95 -5.16
CA THR A 53 -7.26 -4.47 -6.54
C THR A 53 -6.18 -3.96 -7.48
N THR A 54 -5.29 -3.09 -6.97
CA THR A 54 -4.30 -2.35 -7.75
C THR A 54 -2.87 -2.59 -7.24
N ILE A 55 -2.68 -2.51 -5.93
CA ILE A 55 -1.44 -2.83 -5.22
C ILE A 55 -1.80 -3.86 -4.15
N ARG A 56 -0.89 -4.77 -3.83
CA ARG A 56 -1.12 -5.69 -2.73
C ARG A 56 -1.12 -4.90 -1.43
N LEU A 57 -2.23 -4.91 -0.72
CA LEU A 57 -2.36 -4.30 0.61
C LEU A 57 -1.24 -4.74 1.57
N GLY A 58 -0.83 -6.01 1.47
CA GLY A 58 0.27 -6.57 2.25
C GLY A 58 1.62 -5.87 2.02
N ASP A 59 1.89 -5.37 0.81
CA ASP A 59 3.14 -4.66 0.52
C ASP A 59 3.15 -3.28 1.22
N VAL A 60 1.99 -2.61 1.29
CA VAL A 60 1.86 -1.31 1.96
C VAL A 60 1.91 -1.48 3.48
N LEU A 61 1.16 -2.45 4.02
CA LEU A 61 1.17 -2.74 5.45
C LEU A 61 2.53 -3.29 5.93
N GLY A 62 3.18 -4.15 5.13
CA GLY A 62 4.51 -4.67 5.43
C GLY A 62 5.54 -3.56 5.51
N PHE A 63 5.49 -2.60 4.57
CA PHE A 63 6.34 -1.42 4.59
C PHE A 63 6.14 -0.57 5.86
N LEU A 64 4.90 -0.40 6.33
CA LEU A 64 4.61 0.30 7.59
C LEU A 64 5.10 -0.47 8.82
N VAL A 65 4.93 -1.80 8.84
CA VAL A 65 5.44 -2.66 9.91
C VAL A 65 6.96 -2.54 10.01
N ASP A 66 7.68 -2.69 8.90
CA ASP A 66 9.15 -2.60 8.85
C ASP A 66 9.66 -1.26 9.38
N HIS A 67 9.00 -0.15 9.02
CA HIS A 67 9.36 1.17 9.56
C HIS A 67 9.22 1.24 11.08
N HIS A 68 8.05 0.85 11.62
CA HIS A 68 7.82 0.94 13.06
C HIS A 68 8.70 -0.03 13.86
N LEU A 69 9.09 -1.17 13.26
CA LEU A 69 10.11 -2.04 13.85
C LEU A 69 11.47 -1.35 13.93
N GLN A 70 11.92 -0.67 12.86
CA GLN A 70 13.18 0.09 12.85
C GLN A 70 13.18 1.23 13.87
N MET A 71 12.03 1.88 14.09
CA MET A 71 11.86 2.96 15.07
C MET A 71 11.62 2.45 16.50
N GLN A 72 11.59 1.12 16.71
CA GLN A 72 11.28 0.48 18.01
C GLN A 72 9.87 0.80 18.53
N GLU A 73 8.95 1.19 17.65
CA GLU A 73 7.56 1.51 17.93
C GLU A 73 6.70 0.24 17.83
N PHE A 74 7.03 -0.77 18.64
CA PHE A 74 6.48 -2.13 18.53
C PHE A 74 4.95 -2.20 18.62
N GLN A 75 4.33 -1.31 19.41
CA GLN A 75 2.87 -1.23 19.50
C GLN A 75 2.21 -0.80 18.19
N MET A 76 2.88 0.05 17.41
CA MET A 76 2.38 0.49 16.11
C MET A 76 2.63 -0.59 15.06
N ALA A 77 3.82 -1.19 15.05
CA ALA A 77 4.14 -2.34 14.20
C ALA A 77 3.13 -3.49 14.38
N TYR A 78 2.81 -3.84 15.63
CA TYR A 78 1.83 -4.88 15.95
C TYR A 78 0.42 -4.52 15.46
N ARG A 79 0.01 -3.25 15.58
CA ARG A 79 -1.29 -2.80 15.06
C ARG A 79 -1.42 -3.00 13.55
N TYR A 80 -0.41 -2.59 12.79
CA TYR A 80 -0.42 -2.78 11.34
C TYR A 80 -0.35 -4.26 10.93
N LEU A 81 0.36 -5.09 11.70
CA LEU A 81 0.40 -6.54 11.49
C LEU A 81 -0.96 -7.18 11.74
N GLU A 82 -1.67 -6.80 12.80
CA GLU A 82 -3.03 -7.28 13.06
C GLU A 82 -4.03 -6.82 12.00
N ASP A 83 -3.89 -5.59 11.49
CA ASP A 83 -4.69 -5.11 10.36
C ASP A 83 -4.44 -5.94 9.10
N MET A 84 -3.19 -6.34 8.85
CA MET A 84 -2.83 -7.24 7.74
C MET A 84 -3.52 -8.60 7.89
N ARG A 85 -3.51 -9.19 9.09
CA ARG A 85 -4.17 -10.48 9.37
C ARG A 85 -5.69 -10.42 9.22
N LYS A 86 -6.31 -9.30 9.60
CA LYS A 86 -7.77 -9.10 9.46
C LYS A 86 -8.18 -8.93 8.00
N LYS A 87 -7.41 -8.18 7.23
CA LYS A 87 -7.77 -7.79 5.85
C LYS A 87 -7.33 -8.82 4.80
N ILE A 88 -6.31 -9.63 5.08
CA ILE A 88 -5.77 -10.62 4.14
C ILE A 88 -5.99 -12.04 4.67
N PRO A 89 -6.99 -12.78 4.16
CA PRO A 89 -7.23 -14.17 4.54
C PRO A 89 -5.99 -15.03 4.25
N CYS A 90 -5.65 -15.92 5.18
CA CYS A 90 -4.53 -16.87 5.05
C CYS A 90 -3.15 -16.23 4.81
N VAL A 91 -2.92 -15.01 5.29
CA VAL A 91 -1.64 -14.31 5.09
C VAL A 91 -0.47 -15.09 5.72
N ASN A 92 0.53 -15.41 4.90
CA ASN A 92 1.82 -15.88 5.39
C ASN A 92 2.71 -14.67 5.62
N LEU A 93 2.86 -14.27 6.88
CA LEU A 93 3.57 -13.06 7.30
C LEU A 93 5.06 -13.07 6.96
N ASN A 94 5.67 -14.25 6.77
CA ASN A 94 7.09 -14.37 6.42
C ASN A 94 7.42 -13.82 5.02
N TYR A 95 6.42 -13.56 4.17
CA TYR A 95 6.62 -12.91 2.87
C TYR A 95 6.72 -11.38 2.96
N TYR A 96 6.34 -10.79 4.09
CA TYR A 96 6.17 -9.35 4.24
C TYR A 96 7.03 -8.75 5.35
N VAL A 97 7.50 -9.57 6.28
CA VAL A 97 8.33 -9.15 7.41
C VAL A 97 9.56 -10.05 7.43
N ASN A 98 10.75 -9.44 7.37
CA ASN A 98 12.00 -10.16 7.52
C ASN A 98 12.22 -10.51 9.00
N GLN A 99 12.72 -11.72 9.29
CA GLN A 99 13.11 -12.15 10.64
C GLN A 99 14.39 -11.46 11.12
#